data_AF-A0A7X2SU03-F1
#
_entry.id   AF-A0A7X2SU03-F1
#
_cell.length_a   1.000
_cell.length_b   1.000
_cell.length_c   1.000
_cell.angle_alpha   90.00
_cell.angle_beta   90.00
_cell.angle_gamma   90.00
#
_symmetry.space_group_name_H-M   'P 1'
#
loop_
_entity.id
_entity.type
_entity.pdbx_description
1 polymer ?
#
loop_
_entity_poly.entity_id
_entity_poly.type
_entity_poly.pdbx_seq_one_letter_code
_entity_poly.pdbx_strand_id
1 'polypeptide(L)'
;QRQIQVNQTWNYYKEKIKENLSSDEGQAVYRRRKYDVEPVFGRMKRDFGVRRTHLRGQKPVENDIGLVLMSMNLVKLGKMIAQFSTKYIGNIKIRLQILSYSKLWSRIIFLETGNH
;
A
#
# COMPACT_ATOMS: atom_id res chain seq x y z
N GLN A 1 2.79 47.97 -29.08
CA GLN A 1 1.55 47.24 -28.76
C GLN A 1 1.88 45.79 -28.44
N ARG A 2 1.29 45.20 -27.41
CA ARG A 2 1.48 43.78 -27.06
C ARG A 2 0.51 42.95 -27.91
N GLN A 3 0.99 42.15 -28.85
CA GLN A 3 0.16 41.20 -29.59
C GLN A 3 0.11 39.88 -28.81
N ILE A 4 -1.10 39.37 -28.55
CA ILE A 4 -1.33 38.07 -27.92
C ILE A 4 -1.71 37.11 -29.04
N GLN A 5 -0.84 36.16 -29.35
CA GLN A 5 -1.19 35.04 -30.21
C GLN A 5 -1.82 33.93 -29.38
N VAL A 6 -2.99 33.48 -29.79
CA VAL A 6 -3.73 32.40 -29.12
C VAL A 6 -3.60 31.12 -29.94
N ASN A 7 -3.13 30.04 -29.31
CA ASN A 7 -3.11 28.73 -29.94
C ASN A 7 -4.47 28.05 -29.79
N GLN A 8 -5.25 28.04 -30.87
CA GLN A 8 -6.59 27.46 -30.90
C GLN A 8 -6.59 25.95 -30.65
N THR A 9 -5.61 25.22 -31.19
CA THR A 9 -5.46 23.77 -30.99
C THR A 9 -5.23 23.43 -29.52
N TRP A 10 -4.40 24.22 -28.82
CA TRP A 10 -4.16 24.04 -27.40
C TRP A 10 -5.43 24.27 -26.56
N ASN A 11 -6.20 25.31 -26.89
CA ASN A 11 -7.48 25.60 -26.21
C ASN A 11 -8.46 24.44 -26.38
N TYR A 12 -8.60 23.91 -27.60
CA TYR A 12 -9.46 22.76 -27.88
C TYR A 12 -9.13 21.55 -26.99
N TYR A 13 -7.85 21.14 -26.93
CA TYR A 13 -7.45 20.00 -26.10
C TYR A 13 -7.61 20.27 -24.61
N LYS A 14 -7.35 21.50 -24.17
CA LYS A 14 -7.56 21.91 -22.79
C LYS A 14 -9.02 21.81 -22.37
N GLU A 15 -9.94 22.26 -23.21
CA GLU A 15 -11.38 22.14 -22.98
C GLU A 15 -11.82 20.68 -22.95
N LYS A 16 -11.36 19.88 -23.91
CA LYS A 16 -11.65 18.43 -23.96
C LYS A 16 -11.19 17.69 -22.70
N ILE A 17 -9.99 18.01 -22.20
CA ILE A 17 -9.48 17.42 -20.94
C ILE A 17 -10.33 17.88 -19.76
N LYS A 18 -10.71 19.17 -19.72
CA LYS A 18 -11.54 19.71 -18.64
C LYS A 18 -12.91 19.03 -18.61
N GLU A 19 -13.54 18.84 -19.76
CA GLU A 19 -14.81 18.12 -19.88
C GLU A 19 -14.68 16.68 -19.38
N ASN A 20 -13.66 15.95 -19.85
CA ASN A 20 -13.40 14.58 -19.41
C ASN A 20 -13.13 14.46 -17.90
N LEU A 21 -12.45 15.43 -17.29
CA LEU A 21 -12.19 15.45 -15.85
C LEU A 21 -13.43 15.85 -15.04
N SER A 22 -14.33 16.63 -15.64
CA SER A 22 -15.55 17.13 -14.99
C SER A 22 -16.70 16.14 -15.10
N SER A 23 -16.66 15.19 -16.04
CA SER A 23 -17.65 14.12 -16.16
C SER A 23 -17.68 13.23 -14.92
N ASP A 24 -18.84 12.62 -14.63
CA ASP A 24 -19.02 11.75 -13.47
C ASP A 24 -18.05 10.56 -13.49
N GLU A 25 -17.78 10.00 -14.69
CA GLU A 25 -16.81 8.93 -14.90
C GLU A 25 -15.38 9.41 -14.57
N GLY A 26 -14.97 10.58 -15.08
CA GLY A 26 -13.66 11.16 -14.80
C GLY A 26 -13.45 11.42 -13.32
N GLN A 27 -14.47 11.97 -12.65
CA GLN A 27 -14.45 12.19 -11.21
C GLN A 27 -14.40 10.88 -10.42
N ALA A 28 -15.10 9.83 -10.85
CA ALA A 28 -15.05 8.52 -10.22
C ALA A 28 -13.65 7.89 -10.31
N VAL A 29 -13.03 7.93 -11.50
CA VAL A 29 -11.64 7.46 -11.71
C VAL A 29 -10.66 8.27 -10.86
N TYR A 30 -10.82 9.60 -10.84
CA TYR A 30 -9.95 10.47 -10.05
C TYR A 30 -10.07 10.19 -8.54
N ARG A 31 -11.28 10.01 -8.02
CA ARG A 31 -11.51 9.59 -6.62
C ARG A 31 -10.81 8.27 -6.30
N ARG A 32 -10.89 7.28 -7.19
CA ARG A 32 -10.22 5.98 -7.01
C ARG A 32 -8.69 6.11 -6.97
N ARG A 33 -8.11 6.96 -7.82
CA ARG A 33 -6.66 7.20 -7.85
C ARG A 33 -6.10 7.75 -6.54
N LYS A 34 -6.87 8.54 -5.79
CA LYS A 34 -6.44 9.04 -4.46
C LYS A 34 -6.12 7.93 -3.47
N TYR A 35 -6.78 6.79 -3.60
CA TYR A 35 -6.57 5.63 -2.72
C TYR A 35 -5.60 4.62 -3.33
N ASP A 36 -5.70 4.38 -4.63
CA ASP A 36 -4.95 3.29 -5.27
C ASP A 36 -3.56 3.75 -5.75
N VAL A 37 -3.49 4.92 -6.39
CA VAL A 37 -2.34 5.34 -7.19
C VAL A 37 -1.48 6.39 -6.47
N GLU A 38 -2.10 7.44 -5.95
CA GLU A 38 -1.39 8.53 -5.28
C GLU A 38 -0.55 8.06 -4.07
N PRO A 39 -1.02 7.12 -3.23
CA PRO A 39 -0.22 6.65 -2.10
C PRO A 39 1.04 5.91 -2.53
N VAL A 40 1.00 5.17 -3.65
CA VAL A 40 2.18 4.49 -4.21
C VAL A 40 3.23 5.52 -4.60
N PHE A 41 2.85 6.54 -5.36
CA PHE A 41 3.78 7.60 -5.77
C PHE A 41 4.25 8.47 -4.59
N GLY A 42 3.39 8.73 -3.61
CA GLY A 42 3.76 9.43 -2.37
C GLY A 42 4.83 8.65 -1.60
N ARG A 43 4.62 7.35 -1.42
CA ARG A 43 5.57 6.44 -0.78
C ARG A 43 6.88 6.33 -1.55
N MET A 44 6.82 6.22 -2.87
CA MET A 44 7.99 6.17 -3.75
C MET A 44 8.89 7.41 -3.54
N LYS A 45 8.30 8.60 -3.42
CA LYS A 45 9.04 9.85 -3.19
C LYS A 45 9.52 10.00 -1.74
N ARG A 46 8.69 9.64 -0.76
CA ARG A 46 8.97 9.87 0.67
C ARG A 46 9.89 8.80 1.27
N ASP A 47 9.57 7.53 1.06
CA ASP A 47 10.25 6.39 1.70
C ASP A 47 11.43 5.90 0.85
N PHE A 48 11.26 5.86 -0.47
CA PHE A 48 12.30 5.35 -1.40
C PHE A 48 13.16 6.47 -1.99
N GLY A 49 12.82 7.74 -1.76
CA GLY A 49 13.60 8.90 -2.23
C GLY A 49 13.60 9.11 -3.75
N VAL A 50 12.84 8.32 -4.50
CA VAL A 50 12.81 8.37 -5.97
C VAL A 50 11.95 9.54 -6.42
N ARG A 51 12.63 10.64 -6.77
CA ARG A 51 11.99 11.88 -7.27
C ARG A 51 12.24 12.13 -8.77
N ARG A 52 13.29 11.54 -9.33
CA ARG A 52 13.69 11.67 -10.73
C ARG A 52 14.40 10.41 -11.19
N THR A 53 14.30 10.09 -12.49
CA THR A 53 15.13 9.08 -13.13
C THR A 53 16.44 9.71 -13.58
N HIS A 54 17.54 8.95 -13.52
CA HIS A 54 18.84 9.41 -14.05
C HIS A 54 19.05 9.01 -15.51
N LEU A 55 18.19 8.13 -16.02
CA LEU A 55 18.24 7.63 -17.39
C LEU A 55 17.46 8.54 -18.34
N ARG A 56 17.84 8.49 -19.63
CA ARG A 56 17.18 9.21 -20.73
C ARG A 56 16.68 8.22 -21.78
N GLY A 57 15.57 8.57 -22.43
CA GLY A 57 14.88 7.70 -23.39
C GLY A 57 13.80 6.84 -22.72
N GLN A 58 12.76 6.50 -23.48
CA GLN A 58 11.56 5.85 -22.95
C GLN A 58 11.85 4.51 -22.28
N LYS A 59 12.53 3.60 -22.99
CA LYS A 59 12.80 2.23 -22.50
C LYS A 59 13.67 2.19 -21.23
N PRO A 60 14.80 2.94 -21.15
CA PRO A 60 15.56 3.01 -19.90
C PRO A 60 14.77 3.57 -18.72
N VAL A 61 13.99 4.65 -18.93
CA VAL A 61 13.16 5.27 -17.89
C VAL A 61 12.07 4.31 -17.40
N GLU A 62 11.44 3.57 -18.31
CA GLU A 62 10.45 2.55 -17.97
C GLU A 62 11.05 1.44 -17.12
N ASN A 63 12.24 0.94 -17.47
CA ASN A 63 12.96 -0.05 -16.68
C ASN A 63 13.31 0.47 -15.27
N ASP A 64 13.79 1.71 -15.15
CA ASP A 64 14.15 2.34 -13.86
C ASP A 64 12.92 2.41 -12.94
N ILE A 65 11.80 2.90 -13.46
CA ILE A 65 10.54 2.96 -12.71
C ILE A 65 10.04 1.55 -12.35
N GLY A 66 10.13 0.59 -13.29
CA GLY A 66 9.74 -0.80 -13.06
C GLY A 66 10.52 -1.45 -11.91
N LEU A 67 11.84 -1.25 -11.87
CA LEU A 67 12.70 -1.72 -10.77
C LEU A 67 12.30 -1.12 -9.43
N VAL A 68 12.03 0.18 -9.39
CA VAL A 68 11.57 0.86 -8.17
C VAL A 68 10.24 0.26 -7.68
N LEU A 69 9.27 0.09 -8.57
CA LEU A 69 7.97 -0.51 -8.22
C LEU A 69 8.11 -1.96 -7.74
N MET A 70 8.98 -2.76 -8.38
CA MET A 70 9.27 -4.12 -7.92
C MET A 70 9.89 -4.13 -6.52
N SER A 71 10.85 -3.24 -6.24
CA SER A 71 11.44 -3.13 -4.91
C SER A 71 10.39 -2.77 -3.84
N MET A 72 9.45 -1.89 -4.16
CA MET A 72 8.36 -1.51 -3.26
C MET A 72 7.42 -2.70 -2.98
N ASN A 73 7.12 -3.50 -4.00
CA ASN A 73 6.31 -4.71 -3.86
C ASN A 73 7.01 -5.76 -3.00
N LEU A 74 8.31 -5.97 -3.18
CA LEU A 74 9.11 -6.90 -2.35
C LEU A 74 9.14 -6.46 -0.88
N VAL A 75 9.28 -5.16 -0.60
CA VAL A 75 9.19 -4.64 0.78
C VAL A 75 7.80 -4.88 1.37
N LYS A 76 6.73 -4.73 0.58
CA LYS A 76 5.36 -5.03 1.04
C LYS A 76 5.21 -6.51 1.36
N LEU A 77 5.71 -7.39 0.49
CA LEU A 77 5.69 -8.84 0.69
C LEU A 77 6.45 -9.25 1.95
N GLY A 78 7.66 -8.74 2.16
CA GLY A 78 8.45 -9.01 3.37
C GLY A 78 7.73 -8.60 4.66
N LYS A 79 7.07 -7.44 4.66
CA LYS A 79 6.23 -7.00 5.79
C LYS A 79 5.05 -7.95 6.04
N MET A 80 4.38 -8.40 4.99
CA MET A 80 3.27 -9.36 5.11
C MET A 80 3.73 -10.68 5.72
N ILE A 81 4.87 -11.21 5.26
CA ILE A 81 5.46 -12.46 5.79
C ILE A 81 5.82 -12.30 7.28
N ALA A 82 6.46 -11.19 7.66
CA ALA A 82 6.82 -10.93 9.06
C ALA A 82 5.57 -10.78 9.96
N GLN A 83 4.53 -10.09 9.49
CA GLN A 83 3.27 -9.96 10.20
C GLN A 83 2.54 -11.30 10.36
N PHE A 84 2.57 -12.14 9.33
CA PHE A 84 1.99 -13.48 9.38
C PHE A 84 2.70 -14.35 10.42
N SER A 85 4.04 -14.36 10.39
CA SER A 85 4.86 -15.10 11.36
C SER A 85 4.59 -14.68 12.81
N THR A 86 4.58 -13.37 13.08
CA THR A 86 4.29 -12.83 14.42
C THR A 86 2.88 -13.18 14.90
N LYS A 87 1.87 -13.09 14.03
CA LYS A 87 0.49 -13.48 14.35
C LYS A 87 0.37 -14.98 14.64
N TYR A 88 1.05 -15.82 13.86
CA TYR A 88 1.07 -17.27 14.04
C TYR A 88 1.71 -17.67 15.38
N ILE A 89 2.87 -17.10 15.71
CA ILE A 89 3.54 -17.34 17.00
C ILE A 89 2.66 -16.87 18.17
N GLY A 90 2.02 -15.71 18.05
CA GLY A 90 1.07 -15.22 19.06
C GLY A 90 -0.08 -16.19 19.31
N ASN A 91 -0.68 -16.71 18.23
CA ASN A 91 -1.76 -17.71 18.33
C ASN A 91 -1.31 -19.01 18.99
N ILE A 92 -0.09 -19.48 18.72
CA ILE A 92 0.48 -20.66 19.40
C ILE A 92 0.65 -20.40 20.89
N LYS A 93 1.22 -19.25 21.26
CA LYS A 93 1.43 -18.89 22.68
C LYS A 93 0.10 -18.84 23.44
N ILE A 94 -0.93 -18.22 22.86
CA ILE A 94 -2.28 -18.18 23.44
C ILE A 94 -2.85 -19.60 23.61
N ARG A 95 -2.71 -20.47 22.60
CA ARG A 95 -3.19 -21.85 22.68
C ARG A 95 -2.46 -22.67 23.76
N LEU A 96 -1.14 -22.53 23.86
CA LEU A 96 -0.35 -23.19 24.91
C LEU A 96 -0.72 -22.68 26.30
N GLN A 97 -0.98 -21.37 26.43
CA GLN A 97 -1.44 -20.76 27.67
C GLN A 97 -2.81 -21.33 28.09
N ILE A 98 -3.79 -21.40 27.18
CA ILE A 98 -5.10 -22.02 27.45
C ILE A 98 -4.96 -23.51 27.80
N LEU A 99 -4.08 -24.24 27.10
CA LEU A 99 -3.85 -25.66 27.37
C LEU A 99 -3.24 -25.87 28.77
N SER A 100 -2.31 -24.99 29.18
CA SER A 100 -1.71 -24.99 30.51
C SER A 100 -2.74 -24.75 31.62
N TYR A 101 -3.64 -23.76 31.44
CA TYR A 101 -4.71 -23.47 32.39
C TYR A 101 -5.82 -24.54 32.43
N SER A 102 -6.10 -25.23 31.33
CA SER A 102 -7.24 -26.17 31.24
C SER A 102 -6.94 -27.61 31.66
N LYS A 103 -5.68 -28.09 31.61
CA LYS A 103 -5.37 -29.52 31.86
C LYS A 103 -4.63 -29.83 33.16
N LEU A 104 -3.86 -28.90 33.71
CA LEU A 104 -3.07 -29.13 34.93
C LEU A 104 -3.67 -28.42 36.14
N TRP A 105 -4.05 -27.15 35.99
CA TRP A 105 -4.64 -26.36 37.07
C TRP A 105 -6.01 -26.87 37.54
N SER A 106 -6.87 -27.29 36.61
CA SER A 106 -8.16 -27.93 36.91
C SER A 106 -8.02 -29.25 37.68
N ARG A 107 -6.94 -30.01 37.43
CA ARG A 107 -6.65 -31.29 38.11
C ARG A 107 -6.05 -31.09 39.51
N ILE A 108 -5.20 -30.08 39.68
CA ILE A 108 -4.59 -29.73 40.96
C ILE A 108 -5.65 -29.19 41.94
N ILE A 109 -6.50 -28.27 41.48
CA ILE A 109 -7.59 -27.72 42.30
C ILE A 109 -8.55 -28.83 42.75
N PHE A 110 -8.90 -29.77 41.88
CA PHE A 110 -9.81 -30.88 42.22
C PHE A 110 -9.22 -31.86 43.24
N LEU A 111 -7.89 -32.07 43.24
CA LEU A 111 -7.19 -32.92 44.19
C LEU A 111 -7.02 -32.24 45.56
N GLU A 112 -6.86 -30.92 45.61
CA GLU A 112 -6.80 -30.16 46.87
C GLU A 112 -8.17 -30.03 47.55
N THR A 113 -9.27 -29.90 46.80
CA THR A 113 -10.61 -29.80 47.39
C THR A 113 -11.28 -31.14 47.72
N GLY A 114 -10.75 -32.27 47.24
CA GLY A 114 -11.30 -33.61 47.46
C GLY A 114 -10.70 -34.39 48.64
N ASN A 115 -9.77 -33.79 49.39
CA ASN A 115 -9.07 -34.39 50.54
C ASN A 115 -9.55 -33.86 51.90
N HIS A 116 -10.78 -33.32 51.98
CA HIS A 116 -11.45 -32.94 53.22
C HIS A 116 -12.76 -33.72 53.39
#